data_AF-A0A0J7JUD0-F1
#
_entry.id   AF-A0A0J7JUD0-F1
#
_cell.length_a   1.000
_cell.length_b   1.000
_cell.length_c   1.000
_cell.angle_alpha   90.00
_cell.angle_beta   90.00
_cell.angle_gamma   90.00
#
_symmetry.space_group_name_H-M   'P 1'
#
loop_
_entity.id
_entity.type
_entity.pdbx_description
1 polymer ?
#
loop_
_entity_poly.entity_id
_entity_poly.type
_entity_poly.pdbx_seq_one_letter_code
_entity_poly.pdbx_strand_id
1 'polypeptide(L)'
;MGRHSNVDCFYLCQTYARIPKHLIRDNANLLIMFKQDGTNLKHVYNDHVNTDMSYEDFSELCRTCWQQKYGFLVIDKDSSLTNGRYRTGFNVFAIPQND
;
A
#
# COMPACT_ATOMS: atom_id res chain seq x y z
N MET A 1 -11.84 2.50 18.81
CA MET A 1 -11.27 3.28 19.96
C MET A 1 -10.31 4.36 19.49
N GLY A 2 -9.22 4.05 18.76
CA GLY A 2 -8.21 5.06 18.36
C GLY A 2 -8.77 6.35 17.74
N ARG A 3 -9.59 6.24 16.69
CA ARG A 3 -10.25 7.40 16.04
C ARG A 3 -11.12 8.23 17.00
N HIS A 4 -11.83 7.59 17.94
CA HIS A 4 -12.65 8.29 18.93
C HIS A 4 -11.80 8.99 20.01
N SER A 5 -10.55 8.59 20.17
CA SER A 5 -9.61 9.16 21.13
C SER A 5 -8.62 10.13 20.48
N ASN A 6 -8.77 10.45 19.18
CA ASN A 6 -7.82 11.25 18.40
C ASN A 6 -6.37 10.71 18.49
N VAL A 7 -6.21 9.39 18.40
CA VAL A 7 -4.91 8.72 18.44
C VAL A 7 -4.61 8.08 17.08
N ASP A 8 -3.45 8.41 16.53
CA ASP A 8 -2.85 7.74 15.37
C ASP A 8 -1.97 6.57 15.81
N CYS A 9 -2.05 5.47 15.06
CA CYS A 9 -1.27 4.25 15.33
C CYS A 9 -0.42 3.90 14.12
N PHE A 10 0.88 3.74 14.33
CA PHE A 10 1.82 3.26 13.31
C PHE A 10 2.27 1.85 13.67
N TYR A 11 2.19 0.93 12.69
CA TYR A 11 2.67 -0.43 12.84
C TYR A 11 3.84 -0.67 11.90
N LEU A 12 5.02 -0.92 12.46
CA LEU A 12 6.24 -1.20 11.71
C LEU A 12 6.56 -2.68 11.80
N CYS A 13 6.73 -3.32 10.64
CA CYS A 13 7.07 -4.73 10.56
C CYS A 13 7.84 -5.05 9.27
N GLN A 14 8.58 -6.16 9.30
CA GLN A 14 9.33 -6.62 8.14
C GLN A 14 8.50 -7.48 7.17
N THR A 15 7.48 -8.19 7.67
CA THR A 15 6.74 -9.18 6.89
C THR A 15 5.25 -8.93 7.00
N TYR A 16 4.62 -8.59 5.88
CA TYR A 16 3.19 -8.27 5.82
C TYR A 16 2.30 -9.43 6.29
N ALA A 17 2.63 -10.67 5.90
CA ALA A 17 1.86 -11.85 6.29
C ALA A 17 1.80 -12.11 7.81
N ARG A 18 2.78 -11.61 8.58
CA ARG A 18 2.83 -11.76 10.05
C ARG A 18 1.91 -10.79 10.78
N ILE A 19 1.42 -9.76 10.10
CA ILE A 19 0.50 -8.79 10.68
C ILE A 19 -0.89 -9.46 10.81
N PRO A 20 -1.55 -9.38 11.99
CA PRO A 20 -2.92 -9.86 12.14
C PRO A 20 -3.87 -9.16 11.16
N LYS A 21 -4.54 -9.95 10.30
CA LYS A 21 -5.37 -9.44 9.20
C LYS A 21 -6.52 -8.55 9.70
N HIS A 22 -7.39 -9.13 10.51
CA HIS A 22 -8.63 -8.49 10.96
C HIS A 22 -8.43 -7.38 12.00
N LEU A 23 -7.24 -7.28 12.59
CA LEU A 23 -6.95 -6.25 13.58
C LEU A 23 -6.25 -5.05 12.94
N ILE A 24 -5.20 -5.29 12.17
CA ILE A 24 -4.33 -4.22 11.66
C ILE A 24 -4.45 -4.05 10.15
N ARG A 25 -4.31 -5.12 9.35
CA ARG A 25 -4.26 -4.98 7.88
C ARG A 25 -5.54 -4.42 7.30
N ASP A 26 -6.67 -5.03 7.65
CA ASP A 26 -7.98 -4.62 7.11
C ASP A 26 -8.34 -3.18 7.54
N ASN A 27 -7.90 -2.77 8.74
CA ASN A 27 -8.22 -1.47 9.34
C ASN A 27 -7.20 -0.36 9.02
N ALA A 28 -6.06 -0.67 8.40
CA ALA A 28 -5.10 0.33 7.97
C ALA A 28 -5.74 1.21 6.89
N ASN A 29 -5.60 2.53 7.04
CA ASN A 29 -6.01 3.53 6.05
C ASN A 29 -4.84 4.06 5.22
N LEU A 30 -3.60 3.92 5.72
CA LEU A 30 -2.39 4.28 5.01
C LEU A 30 -1.38 3.12 5.10
N LEU A 31 -0.87 2.68 3.95
CA LEU A 31 0.20 1.69 3.87
C LEU A 31 1.44 2.34 3.27
N ILE A 32 2.59 2.11 3.88
CA ILE A 32 3.91 2.50 3.36
C ILE A 32 4.73 1.23 3.19
N MET A 33 5.12 0.95 1.95
CA MET A 33 5.72 -0.33 1.57
C MET A 33 7.07 -0.15 0.89
N PHE A 34 8.11 -0.56 1.60
CA PHE A 34 9.41 -0.84 1.01
C PHE A 34 9.39 -2.18 0.26
N LYS A 35 10.47 -2.45 -0.48
CA LYS A 35 10.63 -3.69 -1.27
C LYS A 35 10.18 -4.94 -0.50
N GLN A 36 9.22 -5.64 -1.08
CA GLN A 36 8.69 -6.91 -0.57
C GLN A 36 9.14 -8.08 -1.45
N ASP A 37 9.09 -9.29 -0.90
CA ASP A 37 9.11 -10.51 -1.72
C ASP A 37 7.76 -10.72 -2.45
N GLY A 38 7.73 -11.65 -3.41
CA GLY A 38 6.54 -11.90 -4.22
C GLY A 38 5.34 -12.40 -3.41
N THR A 39 5.57 -13.15 -2.34
CA THR A 39 4.49 -13.67 -1.49
C THR A 39 3.81 -12.54 -0.72
N ASN A 40 4.56 -11.66 -0.06
CA ASN A 40 4.02 -10.50 0.65
C ASN A 40 3.38 -9.51 -0.33
N LEU A 41 3.96 -9.32 -1.52
CA LEU A 41 3.37 -8.47 -2.55
C LEU A 41 2.00 -8.99 -2.99
N LYS A 42 1.84 -10.31 -3.19
CA LYS A 42 0.56 -10.91 -3.55
C LYS A 42 -0.48 -10.78 -2.43
N HIS A 43 -0.07 -10.89 -1.17
CA HIS A 43 -0.96 -10.66 -0.03
C HIS A 43 -1.47 -9.23 0.02
N VAL A 44 -0.60 -8.23 -0.15
CA VAL A 44 -1.01 -6.82 -0.23
C VAL A 44 -1.99 -6.62 -1.39
N TYR A 45 -1.67 -7.16 -2.57
CA TYR A 45 -2.54 -7.04 -3.74
C TYR A 45 -3.95 -7.56 -3.44
N ASN A 46 -4.05 -8.77 -2.90
CA ASN A 46 -5.34 -9.40 -2.59
C ASN A 46 -6.12 -8.66 -1.48
N ASP A 47 -5.41 -8.06 -0.52
CA ASP A 47 -6.05 -7.37 0.61
C ASP A 47 -6.44 -5.91 0.26
N HIS A 48 -5.75 -5.25 -0.68
CA HIS A 48 -5.84 -3.79 -0.85
C HIS A 48 -5.94 -3.25 -2.28
N VAL A 49 -5.57 -4.00 -3.32
CA VAL A 49 -5.34 -3.45 -4.67
C VAL A 49 -6.13 -4.15 -5.78
N ASN A 50 -6.58 -5.38 -5.55
CA ASN A 50 -7.21 -6.23 -6.59
C ASN A 50 -8.45 -5.65 -7.29
N THR A 51 -9.08 -4.61 -6.73
CA THR A 51 -10.21 -3.90 -7.34
C THR A 51 -9.79 -2.68 -8.16
N ASP A 52 -8.53 -2.26 -8.04
CA ASP A 52 -8.05 -0.97 -8.53
C ASP A 52 -7.21 -1.07 -9.80
N MET A 53 -6.45 -2.17 -9.96
CA MET A 53 -5.63 -2.46 -11.14
C MET A 53 -5.26 -3.95 -11.20
N SER A 54 -4.67 -4.40 -12.31
CA SER A 54 -4.17 -5.77 -12.43
C SER A 54 -2.99 -6.05 -11.48
N TYR A 55 -2.69 -7.32 -11.23
CA TYR A 55 -1.52 -7.67 -10.42
C TYR A 55 -0.21 -7.29 -11.13
N GLU A 56 -0.21 -7.40 -12.45
CA GLU A 56 0.90 -7.07 -13.32
C GLU A 56 1.23 -5.57 -13.23
N ASP A 57 0.22 -4.71 -13.35
CA ASP A 57 0.39 -3.24 -13.22
C ASP A 57 0.86 -2.86 -11.81
N PHE A 58 0.26 -3.47 -10.78
CA PHE A 58 0.67 -3.22 -9.40
C PHE A 58 2.12 -3.65 -9.14
N SER A 59 2.52 -4.81 -9.66
CA SER A 59 3.89 -5.32 -9.55
C SER A 59 4.89 -4.41 -10.27
N GLU A 60 4.53 -3.92 -11.46
CA GLU A 60 5.35 -2.99 -12.23
C GLU A 60 5.50 -1.63 -11.54
N LEU A 61 4.41 -1.10 -10.96
CA LEU A 61 4.41 0.10 -10.15
C LEU A 61 5.36 -0.04 -8.94
N CYS A 62 5.26 -1.14 -8.20
CA CYS A 62 6.15 -1.43 -7.08
C CYS A 62 7.61 -1.53 -7.52
N ARG A 63 7.87 -2.26 -8.62
CA ARG A 63 9.22 -2.43 -9.18
C ARG A 63 9.85 -1.10 -9.56
N THR A 64 9.11 -0.24 -10.26
CA THR A 64 9.56 1.10 -10.66
C THR A 64 9.87 1.96 -9.43
N CYS A 65 8.97 1.95 -8.45
CA CYS A 65 9.16 2.68 -7.20
C CYS A 65 10.44 2.24 -6.45
N TRP A 66 10.69 0.94 -6.37
CA TRP A 66 11.81 0.36 -5.62
C TRP A 66 13.16 0.37 -6.37
N GLN A 67 13.21 0.87 -7.62
CA GLN A 67 14.48 1.14 -8.29
C GLN A 67 15.25 2.28 -7.63
N GLN A 68 14.54 3.26 -7.07
CA GLN A 68 15.15 4.34 -6.32
C GLN A 68 15.67 3.81 -4.98
N LYS A 69 16.88 4.23 -4.58
CA LYS A 69 17.42 3.90 -3.26
C LYS A 69 16.47 4.42 -2.17
N TYR A 70 16.02 3.52 -1.29
CA TYR A 70 15.01 3.80 -0.26
C TYR A 70 13.63 4.19 -0.80
N GLY A 71 13.33 3.88 -2.06
CA GLY A 71 12.00 4.04 -2.63
C GLY A 71 10.97 3.17 -1.90
N PHE A 72 9.78 3.73 -1.70
CA PHE A 72 8.65 3.06 -1.08
C PHE A 72 7.34 3.50 -1.74
N LEU A 73 6.40 2.56 -1.83
CA LEU A 73 5.06 2.83 -2.33
C LEU A 73 4.19 3.26 -1.16
N VAL A 74 3.32 4.25 -1.39
CA VAL A 74 2.24 4.63 -0.48
C VAL A 74 0.91 4.21 -1.09
N ILE A 75 0.06 3.58 -0.28
CA ILE A 75 -1.34 3.30 -0.59
C ILE A 75 -2.19 4.03 0.45
N ASP A 76 -2.83 5.11 0.04
CA ASP A 76 -3.75 5.93 0.83
C ASP A 76 -5.19 5.55 0.49
N LYS A 77 -5.84 4.82 1.40
CA LYS A 77 -7.19 4.30 1.21
C LYS A 77 -8.28 5.35 1.44
N ASP A 78 -7.95 6.47 2.08
CA ASP A 78 -8.87 7.58 2.26
C ASP A 78 -8.91 8.49 1.00
N SER A 79 -7.88 8.41 0.15
CA SER A 79 -7.81 9.06 -1.15
C SER A 79 -8.58 8.30 -2.26
N SER A 80 -9.12 9.05 -3.23
CA SER A 80 -9.77 8.43 -4.40
C SER A 80 -8.73 7.82 -5.36
N LEU A 81 -9.16 6.83 -6.15
CA LEU A 81 -8.29 6.12 -7.08
C LEU A 81 -7.55 7.06 -8.05
N THR A 82 -8.27 8.06 -8.56
CA THR A 82 -7.76 9.03 -9.53
C THR A 82 -7.05 10.23 -8.88
N ASN A 83 -7.07 10.33 -7.56
CA ASN A 83 -6.48 11.46 -6.83
C ASN A 83 -5.81 11.00 -5.54
N GLY A 84 -4.58 10.52 -5.68
CA GLY A 84 -3.65 10.39 -4.55
C GLY A 84 -3.66 9.05 -3.83
N ARG A 85 -4.45 8.05 -4.25
CA ARG A 85 -4.44 6.70 -3.64
C ARG A 85 -3.08 6.03 -3.71
N TYR A 86 -2.43 6.01 -4.88
CA TYR A 86 -1.10 5.40 -5.03
C TYR A 86 -0.04 6.49 -5.20
N ARG A 87 1.09 6.35 -4.50
CA ARG A 87 2.21 7.30 -4.59
C ARG A 87 3.56 6.61 -4.54
N THR A 88 4.50 7.08 -5.34
CA THR A 88 5.93 6.79 -5.20
C THR A 88 6.52 7.80 -4.24
N GLY A 89 6.95 7.34 -3.06
CA GLY A 89 7.24 8.24 -1.95
C GLY A 89 5.98 8.99 -1.50
N PHE A 90 6.13 10.18 -0.92
CA PHE A 90 4.98 10.96 -0.45
C PHE A 90 4.37 11.90 -1.50
N ASN A 91 5.16 12.28 -2.51
CA ASN A 91 4.87 13.46 -3.34
C ASN A 91 4.59 13.15 -4.82
N VAL A 92 4.87 11.93 -5.29
CA VAL A 92 4.71 11.56 -6.71
C VAL A 92 3.52 10.65 -6.85
N PHE A 93 2.43 11.12 -7.45
CA PHE A 93 1.22 10.33 -7.65
C PHE A 93 1.41 9.28 -8.74
N ALA A 94 0.91 8.08 -8.49
CA ALA A 94 0.76 7.02 -9.49
C ALA A 94 -0.73 6.83 -9.75
N ILE A 95 -1.19 7.12 -10.96
CA ILE A 95 -2.58 6.91 -11.35
C ILE A 95 -2.62 5.62 -12.14
N PRO A 96 -3.34 4.58 -11.68
CA PRO A 96 -3.53 3.38 -12.48
C PRO A 96 -4.28 3.75 -13.77
N GLN A 97 -3.80 3.22 -14.90
CA GLN A 97 -4.54 3.34 -16.16
C GLN A 97 -5.61 2.25 -16.15
N ASN A 98 -6.88 2.65 -16.25
CA ASN A 98 -7.96 1.71 -16.48
C ASN A 98 -8.03 1.43 -17.98
N ASP A 99 -7.96 0.17 -18.38
CA ASP A 99 -8.41 -0.30 -19.69
C ASP A 99 -9.94 -0.24 -19.81
#